data_AF-A0A0B4HV99-F1
#
_entry.id   AF-A0A0B4HV99-F1
#
_cell.length_a   1.000
_cell.length_b   1.000
_cell.length_c   1.000
_cell.angle_alpha   90.00
_cell.angle_beta   90.00
_cell.angle_gamma   90.00
#
_symmetry.space_group_name_H-M   'P 1'
#
loop_
_entity.id
_entity.type
_entity.pdbx_description
1 polymer ?
#
loop_
_entity_poly.entity_id
_entity_poly.type
_entity_poly.pdbx_seq_one_letter_code
_entity_poly.pdbx_strand_id
1 'polypeptide(L)'
;MLHTFTAIFLAASAVGAVRPWKAAEPGDSRSPCPMLNTLANHGYLPHNGRNLSVKHFGDAVVEALNTAPSYGTAPARVFIKSWGKDFFDLEDLNTPGILQHRGSLTRDDMTPTERNIDVDVARVSALLEDSPTDYVDAASIAKSRLRVEALSEPERLSSWDQLLAYMEASLVLLVMKEGEVPSAFTFPSAKIWTAPKERVRVWLTEERLPDELGWKRSERKLGSLDPVPIMKAIFDEKRAQSGKGRLWKSFLSLFWGSRDEL
;
A
#
# COMPACT_ATOMS: atom_id res chain seq x y z
N MET A 1 21.47 22.54 -54.83
CA MET A 1 20.61 21.40 -54.41
C MET A 1 20.78 21.23 -52.91
N LEU A 2 19.80 21.66 -52.11
CA LEU A 2 19.82 21.49 -50.65
C LEU A 2 18.96 20.26 -50.34
N HIS A 3 19.56 19.21 -49.78
CA HIS A 3 18.82 18.03 -49.33
C HIS A 3 18.44 18.21 -47.87
N THR A 4 17.14 18.44 -47.62
CA THR A 4 16.54 18.39 -46.29
C THR A 4 16.42 16.93 -45.86
N PHE A 5 17.17 16.55 -44.83
CA PHE A 5 16.97 15.28 -44.13
C PHE A 5 15.85 15.44 -43.11
N THR A 6 14.69 14.87 -43.40
CA THR A 6 13.59 14.75 -42.44
C THR A 6 13.88 13.56 -41.53
N ALA A 7 14.28 13.81 -40.28
CA ALA A 7 14.40 12.76 -39.28
C ALA A 7 13.00 12.39 -38.77
N ILE A 8 12.53 11.19 -39.12
CA ILE A 8 11.32 10.60 -38.56
C ILE A 8 11.70 9.98 -37.21
N PHE A 9 11.32 10.63 -36.12
CA PHE A 9 11.36 10.02 -34.79
C PHE A 9 10.15 9.09 -34.64
N LEU A 10 10.39 7.78 -34.76
CA LEU A 10 9.47 6.77 -34.28
C LEU A 10 9.49 6.81 -32.75
N ALA A 11 8.46 7.41 -32.14
CA ALA A 11 8.19 7.25 -30.72
C ALA A 11 7.79 5.78 -30.50
N ALA A 12 8.74 4.96 -30.06
CA ALA A 12 8.43 3.64 -29.55
C ALA A 12 7.60 3.83 -28.27
N SER A 13 6.30 3.52 -28.32
CA SER A 13 5.52 3.35 -27.09
C SER A 13 6.12 2.19 -26.31
N ALA A 14 6.85 2.50 -25.25
CA ALA A 14 7.41 1.50 -24.36
C ALA A 14 6.25 0.75 -23.70
N VAL A 15 6.03 -0.50 -24.11
CA VAL A 15 5.19 -1.44 -23.38
C VAL A 15 5.75 -1.52 -21.95
N GLY A 16 5.01 -0.97 -20.99
CA GLY A 16 5.43 -0.92 -19.58
C GLY A 16 5.79 0.46 -19.01
N ALA A 17 5.65 1.55 -19.76
CA ALA A 17 5.72 2.89 -19.19
C ALA A 17 4.55 3.16 -18.24
N VAL A 18 4.82 3.84 -17.12
CA VAL A 18 3.79 4.29 -16.18
C VAL A 18 2.89 5.31 -16.89
N ARG A 19 1.56 5.19 -16.72
CA ARG A 19 0.63 6.18 -17.29
C ARG A 19 0.95 7.57 -16.70
N PRO A 20 0.78 8.69 -17.44
CA PRO A 20 1.06 10.01 -16.89
C PRO A 20 0.30 10.26 -15.58
N TRP A 21 0.98 10.87 -14.61
CA TRP A 21 0.33 11.29 -13.36
C TRP A 21 -0.39 12.61 -13.55
N LYS A 22 -1.57 12.73 -12.95
CA LYS A 22 -2.30 13.98 -12.77
C LYS A 22 -2.82 14.05 -11.33
N ALA A 23 -2.68 15.22 -10.70
CA ALA A 23 -3.26 15.47 -9.38
C ALA A 23 -4.80 15.38 -9.42
N ALA A 24 -5.41 14.98 -8.30
CA ALA A 24 -6.86 15.05 -8.13
C ALA A 24 -7.37 16.51 -8.22
N GLU A 25 -8.49 16.71 -8.89
CA GLU A 25 -9.17 18.01 -9.00
C GLU A 25 -10.24 18.17 -7.91
N PRO A 26 -10.67 19.40 -7.58
CA PRO A 26 -11.81 19.61 -6.71
C PRO A 26 -13.05 18.84 -7.18
N GLY A 27 -13.58 17.96 -6.32
CA GLY A 27 -14.74 17.10 -6.63
C GLY A 27 -14.38 15.65 -6.96
N ASP A 28 -13.11 15.37 -7.28
CA ASP A 28 -12.61 14.01 -7.40
C ASP A 28 -12.61 13.31 -6.03
N SER A 29 -13.04 12.04 -6.03
CA SER A 29 -13.07 11.21 -4.84
C SER A 29 -11.73 10.54 -4.61
N ARG A 30 -11.25 10.54 -3.36
CA ARG A 30 -10.03 9.87 -2.91
C ARG A 30 -10.28 9.12 -1.59
N SER A 31 -9.44 8.15 -1.30
CA SER A 31 -9.58 7.16 -0.23
C SER A 31 -8.45 7.29 0.82
N PRO A 32 -8.55 6.62 1.97
CA PRO A 32 -7.41 6.48 2.89
C PRO A 32 -6.28 5.58 2.33
N CYS A 33 -6.50 4.87 1.21
CA CYS A 33 -5.52 3.97 0.62
C CYS A 33 -4.63 4.71 -0.42
N PRO A 34 -3.32 4.87 -0.15
CA PRO A 34 -2.44 5.61 -1.05
C PRO A 34 -2.32 4.95 -2.42
N MET A 35 -2.36 3.61 -2.50
CA MET A 35 -2.27 2.93 -3.80
C MET A 35 -3.51 3.17 -4.66
N LEU A 36 -4.72 3.12 -4.11
CA LEU A 36 -5.93 3.34 -4.90
C LEU A 36 -6.01 4.77 -5.43
N ASN A 37 -5.60 5.74 -4.62
CA ASN A 37 -5.48 7.12 -5.05
C ASN A 37 -4.43 7.29 -6.15
N THR A 38 -3.28 6.60 -6.01
CA THR A 38 -2.25 6.54 -7.05
C THR A 38 -2.81 5.99 -8.37
N LEU A 39 -3.59 4.90 -8.31
CA LEU A 39 -4.20 4.31 -9.49
C LEU A 39 -5.22 5.26 -10.17
N ALA A 40 -5.96 6.06 -9.40
CA ALA A 40 -6.83 7.10 -9.95
C ALA A 40 -6.02 8.27 -10.56
N ASN A 41 -4.98 8.73 -9.88
CA ASN A 41 -4.10 9.82 -10.34
C ASN A 41 -3.38 9.48 -11.65
N HIS A 42 -3.02 8.20 -11.85
CA HIS A 42 -2.44 7.69 -13.09
C HIS A 42 -3.49 7.19 -14.10
N GLY A 43 -4.78 7.29 -13.79
CA GLY A 43 -5.87 6.90 -14.69
C GLY A 43 -6.00 5.40 -14.95
N TYR A 44 -5.46 4.54 -14.08
CA TYR A 44 -5.74 3.09 -14.08
C TYR A 44 -7.14 2.80 -13.51
N LEU A 45 -7.60 3.62 -12.57
CA LEU A 45 -9.00 3.77 -12.21
C LEU A 45 -9.58 5.01 -12.89
N PRO A 46 -10.92 5.13 -13.04
CA PRO A 46 -11.57 6.41 -13.32
C PRO A 46 -10.96 7.53 -12.45
N HIS A 47 -10.43 8.56 -13.10
CA HIS A 47 -9.64 9.60 -12.42
C HIS A 47 -10.43 10.35 -11.35
N ASN A 48 -11.74 10.52 -11.59
CA ASN A 48 -12.66 11.11 -10.63
C ASN A 48 -12.90 10.24 -9.39
N GLY A 49 -12.44 8.99 -9.36
CA GLY A 49 -12.56 8.08 -8.23
C GLY A 49 -13.99 7.64 -7.92
N ARG A 50 -14.93 7.77 -8.86
CA ARG A 50 -16.35 7.51 -8.63
C ARG A 50 -16.89 6.33 -9.44
N ASN A 51 -17.99 5.76 -8.97
CA ASN A 51 -18.73 4.66 -9.60
C ASN A 51 -17.84 3.45 -9.93
N LEU A 52 -17.05 3.02 -8.95
CA LEU A 52 -16.07 1.95 -9.10
C LEU A 52 -16.68 0.58 -8.78
N SER A 53 -16.41 -0.41 -9.64
CA SER A 53 -16.80 -1.81 -9.44
C SER A 53 -15.61 -2.65 -8.99
N VAL A 54 -15.86 -3.84 -8.41
CA VAL A 54 -14.80 -4.83 -8.09
C VAL A 54 -13.84 -5.06 -9.25
N LYS A 55 -14.35 -5.10 -10.48
CA LYS A 55 -13.54 -5.34 -11.69
C LYS A 55 -12.55 -4.20 -11.93
N HIS A 56 -12.94 -2.94 -11.71
CA HIS A 56 -12.03 -1.80 -11.83
C HIS A 56 -10.81 -1.95 -10.91
N PHE A 57 -11.03 -2.33 -9.64
CA PHE A 57 -9.93 -2.56 -8.70
C PHE A 57 -9.02 -3.70 -9.13
N GLY A 58 -9.59 -4.81 -9.58
CA GLY A 58 -8.84 -5.97 -10.04
C GLY A 58 -7.97 -5.69 -11.27
N ASP A 59 -8.53 -5.02 -12.27
CA ASP A 59 -7.81 -4.70 -13.50
C ASP A 59 -6.71 -3.66 -13.25
N ALA A 60 -6.98 -2.63 -12.44
CA ALA A 60 -6.04 -1.56 -12.17
C ALA A 60 -4.75 -2.06 -11.49
N VAL A 61 -4.85 -2.93 -10.48
CA VAL A 61 -3.66 -3.48 -9.80
C VAL A 61 -2.88 -4.45 -10.70
N VAL A 62 -3.56 -5.20 -11.57
CA VAL A 62 -2.90 -6.08 -12.55
C VAL A 62 -2.11 -5.26 -13.56
N GLU A 63 -2.72 -4.22 -14.11
CA GLU A 63 -2.09 -3.37 -15.11
C GLU A 63 -0.91 -2.60 -14.53
N ALA A 64 -1.13 -1.87 -13.43
CA ALA A 64 -0.14 -0.97 -12.85
C ALA A 64 0.99 -1.70 -12.12
N LEU A 65 0.69 -2.78 -11.39
CA LEU A 65 1.63 -3.39 -10.43
C LEU A 65 2.04 -4.83 -10.80
N ASN A 66 1.42 -5.43 -11.83
CA ASN A 66 1.61 -6.82 -12.21
C ASN A 66 1.27 -7.81 -11.05
N THR A 67 0.19 -7.55 -10.32
CA THR A 67 -0.27 -8.42 -9.24
C THR A 67 -1.34 -9.41 -9.71
N ALA A 68 -1.72 -10.34 -8.84
CA ALA A 68 -2.97 -11.06 -8.95
C ALA A 68 -4.14 -10.07 -8.77
N PRO A 69 -5.29 -10.28 -9.47
CA PRO A 69 -6.46 -9.42 -9.32
C PRO A 69 -7.01 -9.38 -7.88
N SER A 70 -6.71 -10.40 -7.07
CA SER A 70 -7.10 -10.49 -5.66
C SER A 70 -6.66 -9.30 -4.81
N TYR A 71 -5.54 -8.65 -5.15
CA TYR A 71 -5.06 -7.46 -4.43
C TYR A 71 -6.09 -6.33 -4.43
N GLY A 72 -6.81 -6.13 -5.54
CA GLY A 72 -7.88 -5.15 -5.65
C GLY A 72 -9.27 -5.75 -5.39
N THR A 73 -9.54 -6.94 -5.94
CA THR A 73 -10.89 -7.52 -5.88
C THR A 73 -11.29 -8.01 -4.49
N ALA A 74 -10.35 -8.50 -3.67
CA ALA A 74 -10.68 -8.98 -2.32
C ALA A 74 -11.16 -7.85 -1.40
N PRO A 75 -10.43 -6.73 -1.21
CA PRO A 75 -10.93 -5.63 -0.39
C PRO A 75 -12.20 -4.99 -0.97
N ALA A 76 -12.30 -4.82 -2.30
CA ALA A 76 -13.50 -4.27 -2.93
C ALA A 76 -14.76 -5.13 -2.67
N ARG A 77 -14.63 -6.47 -2.67
CA ARG A 77 -15.73 -7.38 -2.33
C ARG A 77 -16.17 -7.29 -0.88
N VAL A 78 -15.23 -7.05 0.05
CA VAL A 78 -15.57 -6.84 1.47
C VAL A 78 -16.46 -5.61 1.62
N PHE A 79 -16.06 -4.49 1.02
CA PHE A 79 -16.83 -3.25 1.06
C PHE A 79 -18.22 -3.38 0.40
N ILE A 80 -18.29 -3.91 -0.82
CA ILE A 80 -19.56 -4.12 -1.53
C ILE A 80 -20.52 -5.00 -0.74
N LYS A 81 -20.01 -6.08 -0.13
CA LYS A 81 -20.83 -6.96 0.71
C LYS A 81 -21.35 -6.23 1.94
N SER A 82 -20.51 -5.43 2.60
CA SER A 82 -20.90 -4.67 3.80
C SER A 82 -21.94 -3.58 3.51
N TRP A 83 -21.92 -2.98 2.33
CA TRP A 83 -22.87 -1.92 1.95
C TRP A 83 -24.10 -2.42 1.19
N GLY A 84 -24.07 -3.63 0.64
CA GLY A 84 -25.13 -4.13 -0.25
C GLY A 84 -25.26 -3.30 -1.54
N LYS A 85 -24.14 -2.86 -2.12
CA LYS A 85 -24.08 -2.02 -3.33
C LYS A 85 -23.18 -2.65 -4.39
N ASP A 86 -23.42 -2.36 -5.67
CA ASP A 86 -22.56 -2.85 -6.77
C ASP A 86 -21.39 -1.90 -7.11
N PHE A 87 -21.51 -0.63 -6.73
CA PHE A 87 -20.53 0.41 -7.01
C PHE A 87 -20.32 1.31 -5.79
N PHE A 88 -19.14 1.92 -5.71
CA PHE A 88 -18.78 2.84 -4.65
C PHE A 88 -17.75 3.87 -5.13
N ASP A 89 -17.64 4.96 -4.38
CA ASP A 89 -16.66 6.01 -4.61
C ASP A 89 -15.45 5.79 -3.68
N LEU A 90 -14.26 6.30 -4.04
CA LEU A 90 -13.05 6.07 -3.26
C LEU A 90 -13.15 6.57 -1.81
N GLU A 91 -13.87 7.67 -1.58
CA GLU A 91 -14.10 8.24 -0.25
C GLU A 91 -14.95 7.33 0.66
N ASP A 92 -15.79 6.47 0.08
CA ASP A 92 -16.61 5.52 0.85
C ASP A 92 -15.72 4.54 1.63
N LEU A 93 -14.49 4.28 1.14
CA LEU A 93 -13.54 3.36 1.78
C LEU A 93 -13.07 3.82 3.16
N ASN A 94 -13.36 5.07 3.55
CA ASN A 94 -13.15 5.56 4.91
C ASN A 94 -14.21 5.10 5.91
N THR A 95 -15.19 4.27 5.50
CA THR A 95 -16.22 3.76 6.41
C THR A 95 -15.59 2.99 7.57
N PRO A 96 -15.74 3.45 8.83
CA PRO A 96 -15.16 2.78 9.99
C PRO A 96 -15.72 1.36 10.16
N GLY A 97 -14.87 0.44 10.62
CA GLY A 97 -15.29 -0.92 11.00
C GLY A 97 -15.45 -1.92 9.85
N ILE A 98 -15.10 -1.53 8.61
CA ILE A 98 -15.03 -2.49 7.49
C ILE A 98 -13.58 -2.90 7.24
N LEU A 99 -12.76 -2.00 6.69
CA LEU A 99 -11.31 -2.18 6.52
C LEU A 99 -10.51 -0.99 7.07
N GLN A 100 -11.11 0.21 7.12
CA GLN A 100 -10.45 1.38 7.70
C GLN A 100 -10.24 1.17 9.20
N HIS A 101 -9.01 1.41 9.66
CA HIS A 101 -8.59 1.21 11.05
C HIS A 101 -7.69 2.34 11.57
N ARG A 102 -7.56 2.42 12.90
CA ARG A 102 -6.66 3.35 13.61
C ARG A 102 -5.20 2.94 13.48
N GLY A 103 -4.28 3.76 13.98
CA GLY A 103 -2.85 3.48 13.94
C GLY A 103 -2.35 3.36 12.50
N SER A 104 -2.92 4.16 11.60
CA SER A 104 -2.51 4.20 10.19
C SER A 104 -1.10 4.79 10.06
N LEU A 105 -0.32 4.29 9.10
CA LEU A 105 1.06 4.75 8.90
C LEU A 105 1.15 6.22 8.47
N THR A 106 0.15 6.71 7.74
CA THR A 106 0.19 8.03 7.07
C THR A 106 -1.09 8.84 7.18
N ARG A 107 -2.11 8.33 7.89
CA ARG A 107 -3.39 9.01 8.13
C ARG A 107 -3.58 9.16 9.63
N ASP A 108 -4.27 10.22 10.04
CA ASP A 108 -4.77 10.34 11.39
C ASP A 108 -5.87 9.32 11.68
N ASP A 109 -6.08 9.07 12.97
CA ASP A 109 -7.11 8.12 13.40
C ASP A 109 -8.48 8.71 13.12
N MET A 110 -9.30 7.99 12.35
CA MET A 110 -10.69 8.37 12.13
C MET A 110 -11.51 8.18 13.41
N THR A 111 -12.52 9.03 13.59
CA THR A 111 -13.52 8.91 14.66
C THR A 111 -14.91 8.71 14.03
N PRO A 112 -15.96 8.37 14.80
CA PRO A 112 -17.31 8.32 14.26
C PRO A 112 -17.77 9.64 13.61
N THR A 113 -17.18 10.78 13.99
CA THR A 113 -17.55 12.12 13.52
C THR A 113 -16.53 12.76 12.59
N GLU A 114 -15.28 12.28 12.58
CA GLU A 114 -14.18 12.85 11.79
C GLU A 114 -13.59 11.80 10.85
N ARG A 115 -13.63 12.12 9.55
CA ARG A 115 -12.99 11.33 8.51
C ARG A 115 -11.55 11.79 8.35
N ASN A 116 -10.61 10.85 8.26
CA ASN A 116 -9.18 11.14 8.07
C ASN A 116 -8.66 10.37 6.86
N ILE A 117 -8.94 10.90 5.66
CA ILE A 117 -8.55 10.28 4.37
C ILE A 117 -7.26 10.89 3.81
N ASP A 118 -7.01 12.16 4.13
CA ASP A 118 -5.87 12.91 3.62
C ASP A 118 -4.57 12.39 4.22
N VAL A 119 -3.50 12.48 3.44
CA VAL A 119 -2.16 12.14 3.92
C VAL A 119 -1.71 13.17 4.97
N ASP A 120 -1.29 12.67 6.12
CA ASP A 120 -0.52 13.43 7.10
C ASP A 120 0.96 13.35 6.73
N VAL A 121 1.47 14.47 6.20
CA VAL A 121 2.88 14.60 5.77
C VAL A 121 3.85 14.46 6.95
N ALA A 122 3.47 14.85 8.17
CA ALA A 122 4.31 14.70 9.34
C ALA A 122 4.46 13.21 9.72
N ARG A 123 3.38 12.42 9.60
CA ARG A 123 3.45 10.96 9.76
C ARG A 123 4.33 10.29 8.69
N VAL A 124 4.29 10.77 7.44
CA VAL A 124 5.20 10.28 6.39
C VAL A 124 6.65 10.62 6.73
N SER A 125 6.94 11.85 7.17
CA SER A 125 8.30 12.25 7.62
C SER A 125 8.80 11.34 8.74
N ALA A 126 7.97 11.14 9.78
CA ALA A 126 8.31 10.29 10.91
C ALA A 126 8.54 8.81 10.50
N LEU A 127 7.79 8.30 9.51
CA LEU A 127 8.01 6.96 8.96
C LEU A 127 9.40 6.84 8.31
N LEU A 128 9.82 7.86 7.56
CA LEU A 128 11.14 7.87 6.93
C LEU A 128 12.26 8.05 7.97
N GLU A 129 12.07 8.93 8.95
CA GLU A 129 13.02 9.17 10.06
C GLU A 129 13.22 7.95 10.97
N ASP A 130 12.25 7.03 11.01
CA ASP A 130 12.38 5.79 11.77
C ASP A 130 13.46 4.85 11.23
N SER A 131 13.94 5.06 9.99
CA SER A 131 15.11 4.37 9.45
C SER A 131 16.38 5.22 9.57
N PRO A 132 17.51 4.66 10.02
CA PRO A 132 18.79 5.36 10.06
C PRO A 132 19.54 5.36 8.71
N THR A 133 19.00 4.73 7.67
CA THR A 133 19.65 4.61 6.34
C THR A 133 18.85 5.34 5.26
N ASP A 134 19.30 5.32 4.01
CA ASP A 134 18.53 5.85 2.86
C ASP A 134 17.38 4.94 2.42
N TYR A 135 17.16 3.82 3.11
CA TYR A 135 16.13 2.84 2.80
C TYR A 135 15.17 2.65 3.96
N VAL A 136 13.90 2.43 3.66
CA VAL A 136 12.93 1.86 4.58
C VAL A 136 13.07 0.34 4.54
N ASP A 137 13.06 -0.31 5.69
CA ASP A 137 13.14 -1.77 5.82
C ASP A 137 12.14 -2.32 6.84
N ALA A 138 12.16 -3.63 7.07
CA ALA A 138 11.25 -4.28 8.02
C ALA A 138 11.42 -3.76 9.46
N ALA A 139 12.64 -3.39 9.87
CA ALA A 139 12.93 -2.91 11.21
C ALA A 139 12.43 -1.48 11.41
N SER A 140 12.63 -0.59 10.43
CA SER A 140 12.09 0.77 10.48
C SER A 140 10.57 0.79 10.41
N ILE A 141 9.95 -0.05 9.57
CA ILE A 141 8.49 -0.18 9.52
C ILE A 141 7.95 -0.71 10.86
N ALA A 142 8.61 -1.68 11.49
CA ALA A 142 8.25 -2.16 12.82
C ALA A 142 8.27 -1.06 13.88
N LYS A 143 9.30 -0.18 13.83
CA LYS A 143 9.40 0.99 14.70
C LYS A 143 8.26 1.98 14.45
N SER A 144 7.95 2.27 13.19
CA SER A 144 6.81 3.12 12.83
C SER A 144 5.48 2.52 13.30
N ARG A 145 5.30 1.20 13.21
CA ARG A 145 4.11 0.51 13.76
C ARG A 145 3.96 0.72 15.26
N LEU A 146 5.05 0.57 16.03
CA LEU A 146 5.04 0.84 17.46
C LEU A 146 4.69 2.31 17.76
N ARG A 147 5.25 3.25 17.00
CA ARG A 147 4.97 4.68 17.16
C ARG A 147 3.52 5.02 16.87
N VAL A 148 2.96 4.59 15.75
CA VAL A 148 1.56 4.93 15.40
C VAL A 148 0.55 4.24 16.30
N GLU A 149 0.86 3.04 16.82
CA GLU A 149 0.01 2.39 17.82
C GLU A 149 0.04 3.11 19.16
N ALA A 150 1.20 3.65 19.58
CA ALA A 150 1.29 4.48 20.77
C ALA A 150 0.52 5.82 20.62
N LEU A 151 0.55 6.41 19.42
CA LEU A 151 -0.26 7.60 19.11
C LEU A 151 -1.77 7.32 19.12
N SER A 152 -2.18 6.07 18.97
CA SER A 152 -3.58 5.64 19.00
C SER A 152 -4.08 5.26 20.41
N GLU A 153 -3.24 5.35 21.44
CA GLU A 153 -3.68 5.09 22.82
C GLU A 153 -4.75 6.10 23.29
N PRO A 154 -5.68 5.70 24.18
CA PRO A 154 -5.73 4.44 24.93
C PRO A 154 -6.39 3.26 24.19
N GLU A 155 -7.10 3.47 23.09
CA GLU A 155 -7.81 2.37 22.41
C GLU A 155 -6.85 1.52 21.57
N ARG A 156 -6.83 0.22 21.87
CA ARG A 156 -5.98 -0.73 21.14
C ARG A 156 -6.65 -1.19 19.86
N LEU A 157 -5.82 -1.45 18.84
CA LEU A 157 -6.25 -2.15 17.64
C LEU A 157 -6.78 -3.55 17.97
N SER A 158 -7.91 -3.92 17.39
CA SER A 158 -8.40 -5.29 17.43
C SER A 158 -7.40 -6.24 16.78
N SER A 159 -7.50 -7.55 17.04
CA SER A 159 -6.65 -8.54 16.36
C SER A 159 -6.77 -8.48 14.84
N TRP A 160 -7.97 -8.15 14.35
CA TRP A 160 -8.24 -8.00 12.92
C TRP A 160 -7.59 -6.74 12.34
N ASP A 161 -7.74 -5.60 13.00
CA ASP A 161 -7.09 -4.35 12.59
C ASP A 161 -5.56 -4.46 12.62
N GLN A 162 -5.01 -5.18 13.61
CA GLN A 162 -3.58 -5.47 13.65
C GLN A 162 -3.13 -6.26 12.42
N LEU A 163 -3.89 -7.29 12.01
CA LEU A 163 -3.58 -8.07 10.82
C LEU A 163 -3.60 -7.18 9.55
N LEU A 164 -4.64 -6.35 9.39
CA LEU A 164 -4.74 -5.41 8.26
C LEU A 164 -3.56 -4.44 8.26
N ALA A 165 -3.25 -3.85 9.41
CA ALA A 165 -2.16 -2.91 9.56
C ALA A 165 -0.78 -3.51 9.22
N TYR A 166 -0.53 -4.77 9.58
CA TYR A 166 0.70 -5.47 9.20
C TYR A 166 0.73 -5.80 7.70
N MET A 167 -0.41 -6.19 7.12
CA MET A 167 -0.52 -6.45 5.68
C MET A 167 -0.22 -5.16 4.91
N GLU A 168 -0.86 -4.05 5.24
CA GLU A 168 -0.66 -2.76 4.56
C GLU A 168 0.78 -2.26 4.71
N ALA A 169 1.35 -2.38 5.90
CA ALA A 169 2.76 -2.06 6.14
C ALA A 169 3.70 -2.91 5.27
N SER A 170 3.35 -4.18 5.03
CA SER A 170 4.12 -5.06 4.15
C SER A 170 4.02 -4.65 2.67
N LEU A 171 2.90 -4.07 2.25
CA LEU A 171 2.74 -3.55 0.89
C LEU A 171 3.68 -2.37 0.61
N VAL A 172 4.09 -1.61 1.62
CA VAL A 172 5.05 -0.51 1.43
C VAL A 172 6.37 -1.03 0.90
N LEU A 173 6.92 -2.06 1.54
CA LEU A 173 8.16 -2.69 1.11
C LEU A 173 7.99 -3.53 -0.15
N LEU A 174 6.79 -4.10 -0.40
CA LEU A 174 6.53 -4.88 -1.61
C LEU A 174 6.50 -4.00 -2.86
N VAL A 175 5.76 -2.90 -2.81
CA VAL A 175 5.47 -2.03 -3.96
C VAL A 175 6.67 -1.13 -4.28
N MET A 176 7.39 -0.66 -3.27
CA MET A 176 8.52 0.26 -3.45
C MET A 176 9.89 -0.42 -3.34
N LYS A 177 9.92 -1.75 -3.41
CA LYS A 177 11.14 -2.55 -3.26
C LYS A 177 12.26 -2.07 -4.19
N GLU A 178 13.48 -2.03 -3.67
CA GLU A 178 14.70 -1.99 -4.49
C GLU A 178 15.02 -3.38 -5.05
N GLY A 179 15.16 -3.46 -6.38
CA GLY A 179 15.41 -4.70 -7.10
C GLY A 179 14.19 -5.61 -7.21
N GLU A 180 14.44 -6.86 -7.62
CA GLU A 180 13.38 -7.84 -7.90
C GLU A 180 12.63 -8.27 -6.64
N VAL A 181 11.31 -8.39 -6.74
CA VAL A 181 10.47 -9.02 -5.71
C VAL A 181 10.57 -10.55 -5.83
N PRO A 182 11.27 -11.28 -4.94
CA PRO A 182 11.34 -12.73 -5.03
C PRO A 182 10.01 -13.38 -4.69
N SER A 183 9.78 -14.61 -5.14
CA SER A 183 8.59 -15.37 -4.78
C SER A 183 8.56 -15.69 -3.28
N ALA A 184 7.39 -15.63 -2.65
CA ALA A 184 7.24 -16.12 -1.28
C ALA A 184 7.71 -17.57 -1.07
N PHE A 185 7.66 -18.40 -2.11
CA PHE A 185 8.07 -19.80 -2.07
C PHE A 185 9.59 -20.01 -2.13
N THR A 186 10.38 -18.96 -2.34
CA THR A 186 11.85 -19.04 -2.24
C THR A 186 12.34 -18.74 -0.82
N PHE A 187 11.42 -18.54 0.14
CA PHE A 187 11.72 -18.25 1.54
C PHE A 187 12.77 -17.12 1.71
N PRO A 188 12.50 -15.93 1.15
CA PRO A 188 13.46 -14.84 1.15
C PRO A 188 13.89 -14.43 2.56
N SER A 189 15.17 -14.07 2.70
CA SER A 189 15.70 -13.47 3.93
C SER A 189 15.00 -12.15 4.23
N ALA A 190 14.70 -11.90 5.51
CA ALA A 190 14.09 -10.65 5.96
C ALA A 190 14.88 -9.38 5.55
N LYS A 191 16.21 -9.51 5.40
CA LYS A 191 17.12 -8.39 5.12
C LYS A 191 17.03 -7.82 3.71
N ILE A 192 16.39 -8.54 2.78
CA ILE A 192 16.32 -8.09 1.38
C ILE A 192 15.16 -7.12 1.15
N TRP A 193 14.25 -6.97 2.12
CA TRP A 193 13.05 -6.14 2.00
C TRP A 193 13.40 -4.70 2.33
N THR A 194 13.88 -3.99 1.30
CA THR A 194 14.30 -2.60 1.38
C THR A 194 13.63 -1.79 0.28
N ALA A 195 13.24 -0.55 0.59
CA ALA A 195 12.64 0.40 -0.35
C ALA A 195 13.34 1.76 -0.20
N PRO A 196 13.81 2.41 -1.29
CA PRO A 196 14.46 3.72 -1.19
C PRO A 196 13.51 4.75 -0.57
N LYS A 197 13.98 5.51 0.43
CA LYS A 197 13.15 6.50 1.14
C LYS A 197 12.47 7.47 0.22
N GLU A 198 13.18 7.95 -0.81
CA GLU A 198 12.63 8.95 -1.72
C GLU A 198 11.49 8.39 -2.58
N ARG A 199 11.54 7.10 -2.96
CA ARG A 199 10.41 6.45 -3.64
C ARG A 199 9.20 6.34 -2.71
N VAL A 200 9.44 5.94 -1.46
CA VAL A 200 8.38 5.84 -0.44
C VAL A 200 7.78 7.20 -0.14
N ARG A 201 8.59 8.26 -0.05
CA ARG A 201 8.15 9.64 0.16
C ARG A 201 7.22 10.07 -0.97
N VAL A 202 7.69 10.05 -2.23
CA VAL A 202 6.90 10.45 -3.38
C VAL A 202 5.59 9.69 -3.45
N TRP A 203 5.63 8.36 -3.30
CA TRP A 203 4.40 7.57 -3.35
C TRP A 203 3.42 7.93 -2.25
N LEU A 204 3.87 8.07 -1.00
CA LEU A 204 2.95 8.32 0.10
C LEU A 204 2.45 9.77 0.16
N THR A 205 3.27 10.76 -0.24
CA THR A 205 2.88 12.18 -0.20
C THR A 205 2.19 12.67 -1.47
N GLU A 206 2.59 12.17 -2.63
CA GLU A 206 2.05 12.63 -3.94
C GLU A 206 1.08 11.61 -4.54
N GLU A 207 0.99 10.41 -3.96
CA GLU A 207 0.17 9.30 -4.48
C GLU A 207 0.46 9.10 -5.97
N ARG A 208 1.75 8.86 -6.22
CA ARG A 208 2.38 8.79 -7.54
C ARG A 208 3.39 7.65 -7.58
N LEU A 209 3.44 6.94 -8.70
CA LEU A 209 4.48 5.96 -9.00
C LEU A 209 5.74 6.71 -9.50
N PRO A 210 6.88 6.66 -8.79
CA PRO A 210 8.04 7.50 -9.10
C PRO A 210 9.01 6.80 -10.07
N ASP A 211 8.60 6.65 -11.33
CA ASP A 211 9.43 6.00 -12.36
C ASP A 211 10.73 6.77 -12.64
N GLU A 212 10.74 8.08 -12.46
CA GLU A 212 11.94 8.93 -12.53
C GLU A 212 12.98 8.57 -11.47
N LEU A 213 12.57 7.97 -10.36
CA LEU A 213 13.45 7.47 -9.30
C LEU A 213 13.82 5.99 -9.50
N GLY A 214 13.57 5.45 -10.69
CA GLY A 214 13.83 4.06 -11.05
C GLY A 214 12.80 3.07 -10.54
N TRP A 215 11.63 3.54 -10.06
CA TRP A 215 10.53 2.63 -9.76
C TRP A 215 10.07 1.90 -11.01
N LYS A 216 9.84 0.60 -10.88
CA LYS A 216 9.24 -0.23 -11.92
C LYS A 216 8.28 -1.21 -11.25
N ARG A 217 7.17 -1.52 -11.92
CA ARG A 217 6.32 -2.63 -11.51
C ARG A 217 7.10 -3.94 -11.55
N SER A 218 6.67 -4.94 -10.76
CA SER A 218 7.31 -6.24 -10.71
C SER A 218 7.37 -6.91 -12.09
N GLU A 219 8.53 -7.50 -12.44
CA GLU A 219 8.72 -8.22 -13.70
C GLU A 219 7.93 -9.54 -13.72
N ARG A 220 7.82 -10.21 -12.57
CA ARG A 220 6.94 -11.37 -12.39
C ARG A 220 5.58 -10.96 -11.87
N LYS A 221 4.59 -11.81 -12.13
CA LYS A 221 3.27 -11.68 -11.51
C LYS A 221 3.36 -11.93 -10.00
N LEU A 222 2.86 -10.99 -9.19
CA LEU A 222 2.81 -11.12 -7.73
C LEU A 222 1.54 -11.86 -7.28
N GLY A 223 1.68 -12.92 -6.52
CA GLY A 223 0.57 -13.68 -5.92
C GLY A 223 0.14 -13.12 -4.56
N SER A 224 -1.03 -13.55 -4.08
CA SER A 224 -1.59 -13.09 -2.79
C SER A 224 -0.72 -13.42 -1.57
N LEU A 225 0.22 -14.37 -1.69
CA LEU A 225 1.12 -14.79 -0.61
C LEU A 225 2.45 -14.03 -0.59
N ASP A 226 2.75 -13.24 -1.62
CA ASP A 226 4.00 -12.46 -1.70
C ASP A 226 4.21 -11.40 -0.59
N PRO A 227 3.16 -10.84 0.06
CA PRO A 227 3.36 -9.96 1.20
C PRO A 227 3.73 -10.73 2.49
N VAL A 228 3.46 -12.04 2.57
CA VAL A 228 3.59 -12.83 3.82
C VAL A 228 5.02 -12.84 4.38
N PRO A 229 6.10 -13.07 3.60
CA PRO A 229 7.46 -13.02 4.12
C PRO A 229 7.86 -11.65 4.68
N ILE A 230 7.36 -10.57 4.06
CA ILE A 230 7.58 -9.18 4.49
C ILE A 230 6.85 -8.95 5.81
N MET A 231 5.56 -9.34 5.87
CA MET A 231 4.74 -9.21 7.05
C MET A 231 5.33 -9.96 8.25
N LYS A 232 5.86 -11.17 8.01
CA LYS A 232 6.63 -11.93 9.01
C LYS A 232 7.85 -11.16 9.50
N ALA A 233 8.63 -10.58 8.59
CA ALA A 233 9.83 -9.82 8.94
C ALA A 233 9.48 -8.62 9.84
N ILE A 234 8.46 -7.84 9.48
CA ILE A 234 7.98 -6.70 10.27
C ILE A 234 7.50 -7.18 11.65
N PHE A 235 6.73 -8.27 11.71
CA PHE A 235 6.25 -8.83 12.98
C PHE A 235 7.39 -9.27 13.91
N ASP A 236 8.38 -9.98 13.38
CA ASP A 236 9.53 -10.45 14.15
C ASP A 236 10.38 -9.27 14.68
N GLU A 237 10.59 -8.23 13.87
CA GLU A 237 11.31 -7.02 14.28
C GLU A 237 10.55 -6.24 15.35
N LYS A 238 9.23 -6.05 15.18
CA LYS A 238 8.41 -5.34 16.18
C LYS A 238 8.43 -6.05 17.53
N ARG A 239 8.38 -7.38 17.54
CA ARG A 239 8.52 -8.17 18.77
C ARG A 239 9.87 -7.95 19.42
N ALA A 240 10.96 -8.06 18.65
CA ALA A 240 12.31 -7.85 19.15
C ALA A 240 12.48 -6.46 19.79
N GLN A 241 11.97 -5.41 19.13
CA GLN A 241 11.99 -4.03 19.63
C GLN A 241 11.12 -3.82 20.89
N SER A 242 10.07 -4.62 21.05
CA SER A 242 9.21 -4.60 22.25
C SER A 242 9.75 -5.45 23.42
N GLY A 243 10.98 -5.95 23.33
CA GLY A 243 11.56 -6.86 24.33
C GLY A 243 10.93 -8.27 24.35
N LYS A 244 10.16 -8.63 23.31
CA LYS A 244 9.51 -9.94 23.18
C LYS A 244 10.29 -10.79 22.17
N GLY A 245 10.69 -12.02 22.54
CA GLY A 245 11.42 -12.91 21.63
C GLY A 245 10.65 -13.28 20.35
N ARG A 246 11.35 -13.74 19.30
CA ARG A 246 10.75 -14.21 18.02
C ARG A 246 9.84 -15.42 18.28
N LEU A 247 8.56 -15.36 17.92
CA LEU A 247 7.60 -16.45 18.12
C LEU A 247 6.68 -16.64 16.90
N TRP A 248 6.98 -17.65 16.09
CA TRP A 248 6.20 -18.00 14.89
C TRP A 248 4.74 -18.38 15.19
N LYS A 249 4.47 -18.99 16.36
CA LYS A 249 3.09 -19.31 16.79
C LYS A 249 2.21 -18.06 16.96
N SER A 250 2.77 -16.95 17.46
CA SER A 250 2.01 -15.69 17.59
C SER A 250 1.76 -15.01 16.25
N PHE A 251 2.61 -15.24 15.25
CA PHE A 251 2.34 -14.77 13.89
C PHE A 251 1.16 -15.53 13.26
N LEU A 252 1.11 -16.86 13.44
CA LEU A 252 -0.01 -17.67 12.96
C LEU A 252 -1.34 -17.32 13.66
N SER A 253 -1.32 -16.94 14.95
CA SER A 253 -2.54 -16.51 15.64
C SER A 253 -3.16 -15.23 15.08
N LEU A 254 -2.39 -14.37 14.39
CA LEU A 254 -2.95 -13.22 13.66
C LEU A 254 -3.82 -13.65 12.46
N PHE A 255 -3.52 -14.79 11.82
CA PHE A 255 -4.29 -15.28 10.67
C PHE A 255 -5.53 -16.09 11.05
N TRP A 256 -5.48 -16.72 12.22
CA TRP A 256 -6.50 -17.66 12.68
C TRP A 256 -7.20 -17.16 13.94
N GLY A 257 -7.41 -15.84 14.05
CA GLY A 257 -8.05 -15.18 15.19
C GLY A 257 -9.14 -16.06 15.79
N SER A 258 -9.05 -16.31 17.11
CA SER A 258 -9.97 -17.17 17.85
C SER A 258 -11.40 -16.86 17.42
N ARG A 259 -12.10 -17.87 16.89
CA ARG A 259 -13.48 -17.82 16.38
C ARG A 259 -14.54 -17.50 17.44
N ASP A 260 -14.14 -16.96 18.59
CA ASP A 260 -14.99 -16.87 19.78
C ASP A 260 -15.53 -15.45 20.04
N GLU A 261 -15.34 -14.49 19.13
CA GLU A 261 -16.01 -13.19 19.20
C GLU A 261 -16.66 -12.83 17.84
N LEU A 262 -17.74 -13.53 17.52
CA LEU A 262 -18.81 -13.11 16.61
C LEU A 262 -20.15 -13.67 17.12
#